data_AF-A0A7S1GDG0-F1
#
_entry.id   AF-A0A7S1GDG0-F1
#
_cell.length_a   1.000
_cell.length_b   1.000
_cell.length_c   1.000
_cell.angle_alpha   90.00
_cell.angle_beta   90.00
_cell.angle_gamma   90.00
#
_symmetry.space_group_name_H-M   'P 1'
#
loop_
_entity.id
_entity.type
_entity.pdbx_description
1 polymer ?
#
loop_
_entity_poly.entity_id
_entity_poly.type
_entity_poly.pdbx_seq_one_letter_code
_entity_poly.pdbx_strand_id
1 'polypeptide(L)'
;AGAGAGAAVGADGDSDDDVEPVGGPESPARPVRGHEALRSTRELAQRFMEQRVSWRETARRDVWPLLAAVAQVKLLHEGVSYKSLLAKGESGFATVITNDVGRTFPRAPLFARGGGAAALARMMTAYAHYDPALGYTQGMCFLAGALLLTGMAEETAFWVFVSLMTRFGLAGLYRPGFGLLGKVHRGVDDIVRTRMPALASRLPG
;
A
#
# COMPACT_ATOMS: atom_id res chain seq x y z
N ALA A 1 1.08 -61.64 -36.74
CA ALA A 1 1.79 -61.90 -38.02
C ALA A 1 1.70 -60.64 -38.88
N GLY A 2 2.71 -60.20 -39.63
CA GLY A 2 4.15 -60.54 -39.68
C GLY A 2 4.95 -59.23 -39.85
N ALA A 3 6.21 -59.10 -39.43
CA ALA A 3 7.42 -59.62 -40.08
C ALA A 3 7.59 -59.13 -41.55
N GLY A 4 8.69 -58.44 -41.94
CA GLY A 4 9.81 -57.88 -41.16
C GLY A 4 11.09 -57.63 -42.00
N ALA A 5 12.11 -57.01 -41.38
CA ALA A 5 13.52 -56.81 -41.84
C ALA A 5 13.75 -55.95 -43.12
N GLY A 6 14.93 -55.35 -43.38
CA GLY A 6 16.21 -55.22 -42.62
C GLY A 6 16.81 -53.80 -42.79
N ALA A 7 17.73 -53.28 -41.97
CA ALA A 7 19.16 -53.65 -41.79
C ALA A 7 20.03 -53.36 -43.05
N ALA A 8 21.28 -52.86 -43.01
CA ALA A 8 22.15 -52.16 -42.03
C ALA A 8 23.35 -51.52 -42.85
N VAL A 9 24.54 -51.05 -42.40
CA VAL A 9 25.38 -51.09 -41.18
C VAL A 9 26.33 -49.85 -41.18
N GLY A 10 26.73 -49.32 -40.01
CA GLY A 10 27.98 -48.53 -39.82
C GLY A 10 27.92 -47.01 -40.03
N ALA A 11 28.89 -46.22 -39.56
CA ALA A 11 30.09 -46.56 -38.77
C ALA A 11 30.51 -45.39 -37.84
N ASP A 12 31.44 -45.66 -36.91
CA ASP A 12 31.91 -44.75 -35.86
C ASP A 12 32.72 -43.55 -36.39
N GLY A 13 32.73 -42.47 -35.61
CA GLY A 13 33.43 -41.21 -35.91
C GLY A 13 33.55 -40.35 -34.66
N ASP A 14 34.54 -40.66 -33.83
CA ASP A 14 34.82 -40.00 -32.55
C ASP A 14 35.54 -38.66 -32.75
N SER A 15 35.08 -37.61 -32.04
CA SER A 15 35.76 -36.33 -31.90
C SER A 15 35.11 -35.51 -30.78
N ASP A 16 35.69 -35.55 -29.58
CA ASP A 16 35.45 -34.55 -28.54
C ASP A 16 35.86 -33.16 -29.07
N ASP A 17 34.89 -32.26 -29.24
CA ASP A 17 35.11 -30.82 -29.41
C ASP A 17 34.73 -30.13 -28.10
N ASP A 18 35.72 -29.60 -27.38
CA ASP A 18 35.56 -28.92 -26.09
C ASP A 18 34.68 -27.66 -26.23
N VAL A 19 33.38 -27.77 -25.92
CA VAL A 19 32.47 -26.63 -25.82
C VAL A 19 32.71 -25.89 -24.50
N GLU A 20 33.82 -25.14 -24.45
CA GLU A 20 34.14 -24.14 -23.44
C GLU A 20 32.90 -23.29 -23.10
N PRO A 21 32.49 -23.19 -21.82
CA PRO A 21 31.33 -22.40 -21.43
C PRO A 21 31.65 -20.90 -21.60
N VAL A 22 31.20 -20.32 -22.72
CA VAL A 22 31.38 -18.88 -23.02
C VAL A 22 30.63 -18.03 -22.01
N GLY A 23 31.28 -17.79 -20.87
CA GLY A 23 30.87 -16.91 -19.79
C GLY A 23 30.95 -15.44 -20.21
N GLY A 24 30.10 -15.05 -21.15
CA GLY A 24 29.86 -13.64 -21.44
C GLY A 24 29.44 -12.93 -20.15
N PRO A 25 29.96 -11.72 -19.86
CA PRO A 25 29.68 -11.04 -18.61
C PRO A 25 28.18 -10.81 -18.45
N GLU A 26 27.61 -11.21 -17.30
CA GLU A 26 26.21 -10.97 -16.99
C GLU A 26 25.88 -9.49 -17.21
N SER A 27 25.09 -9.20 -18.24
CA SER A 27 24.75 -7.83 -18.61
C SER A 27 23.98 -7.20 -17.43
N PRO A 28 24.52 -6.15 -16.79
CA PRO A 28 24.03 -5.71 -15.48
C PRO A 28 22.55 -5.34 -15.59
N ALA A 29 21.72 -6.08 -14.85
CA ALA A 29 20.27 -6.09 -15.02
C ALA A 29 19.72 -4.66 -15.05
N ARG A 30 19.25 -4.24 -16.24
CA ARG A 30 18.84 -2.85 -16.49
C ARG A 30 17.88 -2.39 -15.39
N PRO A 31 18.13 -1.23 -14.74
CA PRO A 31 17.29 -0.79 -13.65
C PRO A 31 15.84 -0.64 -14.14
N VAL A 32 14.95 -1.48 -13.60
CA VAL A 32 13.52 -1.40 -13.88
C VAL A 32 13.07 0.01 -13.54
N ARG A 33 12.46 0.75 -14.48
CA ARG A 33 12.17 2.19 -14.35
C ARG A 33 11.53 2.59 -13.01
N GLY A 34 10.71 1.71 -12.42
CA GLY A 34 10.10 1.92 -11.10
C GLY A 34 11.09 1.93 -9.91
N HIS A 35 12.20 1.19 -9.97
CA HIS A 35 13.22 1.14 -8.90
C HIS A 35 14.10 2.41 -8.84
N GLU A 36 14.31 3.07 -9.98
CA GLU A 36 15.05 4.33 -10.06
C GLU A 36 14.17 5.51 -9.61
N ALA A 37 12.93 5.56 -10.09
CA ALA A 37 11.90 6.48 -9.59
C ALA A 37 11.64 6.30 -8.07
N LEU A 38 11.74 5.08 -7.54
CA LEU A 38 11.63 4.81 -6.10
C LEU A 38 12.75 5.45 -5.28
N ARG A 39 14.00 5.37 -5.76
CA ARG A 39 15.14 5.99 -5.08
C ARG A 39 15.04 7.51 -5.09
N SER A 40 14.84 8.11 -6.27
CA SER A 40 14.73 9.57 -6.38
C SER A 40 13.56 10.16 -5.57
N THR A 41 12.41 9.47 -5.52
CA THR A 41 11.25 9.92 -4.71
C THR A 41 11.54 9.82 -3.21
N ARG A 42 12.20 8.75 -2.75
CA ARG A 42 12.63 8.59 -1.35
C ARG A 42 13.67 9.63 -0.96
N GLU A 43 14.66 9.88 -1.82
CA GLU A 43 15.73 10.85 -1.60
C GLU A 43 15.21 12.29 -1.56
N LEU A 44 14.29 12.65 -2.47
CA LEU A 44 13.57 13.94 -2.44
C LEU A 44 12.85 14.11 -1.10
N ALA A 45 12.01 13.14 -0.73
CA ALA A 45 11.22 13.23 0.50
C ALA A 45 12.09 13.23 1.76
N GLN A 46 13.21 12.49 1.78
CA GLN A 46 14.17 12.50 2.87
C GLN A 46 14.86 13.87 2.99
N ARG A 47 15.32 14.47 1.89
CA ARG A 47 15.88 15.84 1.89
C ARG A 47 14.85 16.88 2.39
N PHE A 48 13.57 16.70 2.04
CA PHE A 48 12.47 17.53 2.56
C PHE A 48 12.19 17.33 4.06
N MET A 49 12.47 16.15 4.64
CA MET A 49 12.36 15.91 6.09
C MET A 49 13.60 16.39 6.87
N GLU A 50 14.78 16.33 6.27
CA GLU A 50 16.05 16.79 6.86
C GLU A 50 16.13 18.32 6.92
N GLN A 51 15.54 19.00 5.93
CA GLN A 51 15.33 20.44 5.98
C GLN A 51 14.31 20.79 7.09
N ARG A 52 14.75 21.59 8.08
CA ARG A 52 13.93 22.05 9.23
C ARG A 52 12.92 23.15 8.83
N VAL A 53 12.31 23.02 7.65
CA VAL A 53 11.29 23.92 7.12
C VAL A 53 10.05 23.84 8.00
N SER A 54 9.45 25.01 8.29
CA SER A 54 8.16 25.06 8.99
C SER A 54 7.09 24.38 8.14
N TRP A 55 6.52 23.28 8.67
CA TRP A 55 5.50 22.46 8.02
C TRP A 55 4.17 23.22 7.89
N ARG A 56 4.11 24.19 6.97
CA ARG A 56 2.85 24.78 6.49
C ARG A 56 1.95 23.65 6.00
N GLU A 57 0.67 23.66 6.39
CA GLU A 57 -0.27 22.56 6.14
C GLU A 57 -0.30 22.11 4.66
N THR A 58 -0.20 23.08 3.75
CA THR A 58 -0.15 22.87 2.29
C THR A 58 1.02 22.00 1.82
N ALA A 59 2.13 21.89 2.56
CA ALA A 59 3.25 21.04 2.18
C ALA A 59 2.91 19.55 2.29
N ARG A 60 2.01 19.15 3.21
CA ARG A 60 1.59 17.75 3.37
C ARG A 60 0.85 17.25 2.12
N ARG A 61 -0.01 18.10 1.55
CA ARG A 61 -0.76 17.86 0.30
C ARG A 61 0.15 17.37 -0.83
N ASP A 62 1.33 17.96 -0.95
CA ASP A 62 2.23 17.77 -2.09
C ASP A 62 3.35 16.76 -1.81
N VAL A 63 3.85 16.69 -0.56
CA VAL A 63 4.95 15.79 -0.16
C VAL A 63 4.47 14.38 0.21
N TRP A 64 3.28 14.24 0.83
CA TRP A 64 2.80 12.91 1.25
C TRP A 64 2.49 11.95 0.08
N PRO A 65 1.94 12.38 -1.08
CA PRO A 65 1.79 11.50 -2.25
C PRO A 65 3.11 10.99 -2.82
N LEU A 66 4.19 11.76 -2.66
CA LEU A 66 5.55 11.37 -3.02
C LEU A 66 6.10 10.33 -2.02
N LEU A 67 6.03 10.61 -0.71
CA LEU A 67 6.39 9.64 0.35
C LEU A 67 5.64 8.32 0.20
N ALA A 68 4.35 8.38 -0.13
CA ALA A 68 3.49 7.23 -0.37
C ALA A 68 3.71 6.57 -1.74
N ALA A 69 4.62 7.07 -2.58
CA ALA A 69 4.92 6.56 -3.91
C ALA A 69 3.66 6.35 -4.79
N VAL A 70 2.68 7.27 -4.73
CA VAL A 70 1.36 7.15 -5.38
C VAL A 70 1.45 6.82 -6.87
N ALA A 71 2.43 7.40 -7.58
CA ALA A 71 2.67 7.09 -8.99
C ALA A 71 3.07 5.62 -9.22
N GLN A 72 3.90 5.03 -8.35
CA GLN A 72 4.24 3.61 -8.43
C GLN A 72 3.05 2.72 -8.07
N VAL A 73 2.27 3.09 -7.06
CA VAL A 73 1.07 2.33 -6.65
C VAL A 73 0.04 2.30 -7.78
N LYS A 74 -0.19 3.42 -8.49
CA LYS A 74 -1.02 3.43 -9.70
C LYS A 74 -0.51 2.52 -10.81
N LEU A 75 0.81 2.42 -11.01
CA LEU A 75 1.42 1.54 -12.01
C LEU A 75 1.36 0.05 -11.62
N LEU A 76 1.48 -0.27 -10.33
CA LEU A 76 1.37 -1.65 -9.82
C LEU A 76 -0.08 -2.17 -9.82
N HIS A 77 -1.06 -1.28 -9.96
CA HIS A 77 -2.48 -1.59 -10.06
C HIS A 77 -3.07 -1.10 -11.39
N GLU A 78 -2.30 -1.25 -12.46
CA GLU A 78 -2.72 -0.95 -13.83
C GLU A 78 -4.04 -1.66 -14.19
N GLY A 79 -4.91 -0.96 -14.91
CA GLY A 79 -6.31 -1.38 -15.13
C GLY A 79 -7.30 -1.00 -14.02
N VAL A 80 -6.84 -0.65 -12.81
CA VAL A 80 -7.70 -0.20 -11.71
C VAL A 80 -7.64 1.33 -11.54
N SER A 81 -8.76 2.01 -11.75
CA SER A 81 -8.92 3.45 -11.49
C SER A 81 -9.89 3.74 -10.35
N TYR A 82 -9.74 4.89 -9.68
CA TYR A 82 -10.71 5.33 -8.65
C TYR A 82 -12.13 5.45 -9.23
N LYS A 83 -12.25 5.97 -10.46
CA LYS A 83 -13.52 6.06 -11.20
C LYS A 83 -14.16 4.68 -11.45
N SER A 84 -13.38 3.68 -11.84
CA SER A 84 -13.90 2.31 -12.07
C SER A 84 -14.26 1.57 -10.78
N LEU A 85 -13.65 1.93 -9.64
CA LEU A 85 -14.04 1.42 -8.34
C LEU A 85 -15.39 2.01 -7.88
N LEU A 86 -15.58 3.33 -8.05
CA LEU A 86 -16.86 3.98 -7.78
C LEU A 86 -17.98 3.52 -8.73
N ALA A 87 -17.64 3.17 -9.98
CA ALA A 87 -18.60 2.64 -10.96
C ALA A 87 -19.20 1.27 -10.59
N LYS A 88 -18.64 0.55 -9.61
CA LYS A 88 -19.24 -0.66 -9.04
C LYS A 88 -20.46 -0.37 -8.14
N GLY A 89 -20.73 0.89 -7.82
CA GLY A 89 -21.84 1.31 -6.97
C GLY A 89 -21.59 1.07 -5.49
N GLU A 90 -22.66 0.82 -4.74
CA GLU A 90 -22.61 0.61 -3.29
C GLU A 90 -21.83 -0.66 -2.90
N SER A 91 -21.37 -0.74 -1.66
CA SER A 91 -20.67 -1.91 -1.10
C SER A 91 -21.45 -2.49 0.08
N GLY A 92 -21.26 -3.77 0.39
CA GLY A 92 -21.88 -4.44 1.56
C GLY A 92 -21.53 -3.83 2.93
N PHE A 93 -20.68 -2.80 2.97
CA PHE A 93 -20.26 -2.08 4.17
C PHE A 93 -20.94 -0.71 4.33
N ALA A 94 -21.83 -0.31 3.41
CA ALA A 94 -22.38 1.05 3.32
C ALA A 94 -22.95 1.61 4.65
N THR A 95 -23.68 0.81 5.41
CA THR A 95 -24.21 1.19 6.74
C THR A 95 -23.08 1.50 7.74
N VAL A 96 -22.03 0.67 7.77
CA VAL A 96 -20.88 0.83 8.68
C VAL A 96 -20.04 2.05 8.29
N ILE A 97 -19.82 2.23 6.98
CA ILE A 97 -19.15 3.41 6.42
C ILE A 97 -19.92 4.68 6.79
N THR A 98 -21.25 4.69 6.62
CA THR A 98 -22.11 5.85 6.92
C THR A 98 -22.06 6.23 8.39
N ASN A 99 -22.15 5.25 9.29
CA ASN A 99 -22.04 5.45 10.75
C ASN A 99 -20.67 6.04 11.14
N ASP A 100 -19.58 5.56 10.53
CA ASP A 100 -18.23 6.08 10.78
C ASP A 100 -18.00 7.47 10.17
N VAL A 101 -18.50 7.74 8.97
CA VAL A 101 -18.46 9.07 8.33
C VAL A 101 -19.14 10.11 9.22
N GLY A 102 -20.32 9.81 9.77
CA GLY A 102 -21.05 10.72 10.65
C GLY A 102 -20.32 11.13 11.93
N ARG A 103 -19.38 10.32 12.42
CA ARG A 103 -18.55 10.61 13.61
C ARG A 103 -17.10 11.00 13.29
N THR A 104 -16.71 11.04 12.01
CA THR A 104 -15.33 11.38 11.60
C THR A 104 -15.15 12.89 11.43
N PHE A 105 -14.36 13.49 12.32
CA PHE A 105 -14.04 14.92 12.35
C PHE A 105 -15.24 15.89 12.14
N PRO A 106 -16.41 15.70 12.78
CA PRO A 106 -17.64 16.43 12.44
C PRO A 106 -17.57 17.96 12.66
N ARG A 107 -16.60 18.44 13.46
CA ARG A 107 -16.33 19.87 13.69
C ARG A 107 -15.32 20.49 12.73
N ALA A 108 -14.66 19.71 11.88
CA ALA A 108 -13.68 20.24 10.92
C ALA A 108 -14.40 20.92 9.74
N PRO A 109 -13.97 22.11 9.27
CA PRO A 109 -14.71 22.90 8.26
C PRO A 109 -15.02 22.17 6.95
N LEU A 110 -14.16 21.22 6.54
CA LEU A 110 -14.37 20.39 5.35
C LEU A 110 -15.54 19.39 5.52
N PHE A 111 -15.73 18.86 6.73
CA PHE A 111 -16.76 17.87 7.06
C PHE A 111 -18.06 18.53 7.49
N ALA A 112 -17.99 19.62 8.26
CA ALA A 112 -19.16 20.40 8.68
C ALA A 112 -19.96 20.99 7.50
N ARG A 113 -19.34 21.14 6.32
CA ARG A 113 -19.99 21.56 5.06
C ARG A 113 -20.45 20.38 4.17
N GLY A 114 -20.47 19.15 4.69
CA GLY A 114 -20.92 17.94 3.98
C GLY A 114 -19.95 17.41 2.91
N GLY A 115 -19.22 18.27 2.20
CA GLY A 115 -18.31 17.89 1.11
C GLY A 115 -17.26 16.84 1.51
N GLY A 116 -16.62 17.01 2.67
CA GLY A 116 -15.68 16.04 3.23
C GLY A 116 -16.31 14.70 3.58
N ALA A 117 -17.54 14.70 4.11
CA ALA A 117 -18.27 13.49 4.45
C ALA A 117 -18.63 12.68 3.19
N ALA A 118 -19.09 13.34 2.13
CA ALA A 118 -19.39 12.72 0.84
C ALA A 118 -18.12 12.18 0.15
N ALA A 119 -16.99 12.90 0.23
CA ALA A 119 -15.70 12.44 -0.26
C ALA A 119 -15.20 11.20 0.49
N LEU A 120 -15.30 11.22 1.83
CA LEU A 120 -14.90 10.10 2.69
C LEU A 120 -15.73 8.84 2.44
N ALA A 121 -17.05 8.97 2.28
CA ALA A 121 -17.93 7.86 1.93
C ALA A 121 -17.54 7.22 0.59
N ARG A 122 -17.24 8.03 -0.44
CA ARG A 122 -16.74 7.55 -1.74
C ARG A 122 -15.40 6.83 -1.60
N MET A 123 -14.44 7.41 -0.89
CA MET A 123 -13.12 6.80 -0.68
C MET A 123 -13.21 5.41 -0.01
N MET A 124 -14.09 5.25 0.99
CA MET A 124 -14.23 3.99 1.72
C MET A 124 -15.01 2.93 0.94
N THR A 125 -16.06 3.31 0.20
CA THR A 125 -16.74 2.40 -0.73
C THR A 125 -15.80 1.95 -1.85
N ALA A 126 -15.01 2.86 -2.44
CA ALA A 126 -14.00 2.52 -3.43
C ALA A 126 -12.90 1.61 -2.86
N TYR A 127 -12.50 1.78 -1.58
CA TYR A 127 -11.51 0.91 -0.95
C TYR A 127 -12.04 -0.50 -0.69
N ALA A 128 -13.28 -0.63 -0.18
CA ALA A 128 -13.93 -1.94 -0.01
C ALA A 128 -14.10 -2.68 -1.35
N HIS A 129 -14.24 -1.94 -2.46
CA HIS A 129 -14.24 -2.46 -3.83
C HIS A 129 -12.85 -2.75 -4.42
N TYR A 130 -11.77 -2.33 -3.75
CA TYR A 130 -10.37 -2.46 -4.17
C TYR A 130 -9.68 -3.64 -3.48
N ASP A 131 -9.81 -3.75 -2.15
CA ASP A 131 -9.41 -4.91 -1.36
C ASP A 131 -10.68 -5.56 -0.78
N PRO A 132 -11.41 -6.39 -1.54
CA PRO A 132 -12.64 -7.03 -1.06
C PRO A 132 -12.39 -8.12 0.00
N ALA A 133 -11.13 -8.52 0.23
CA ALA A 133 -10.77 -9.48 1.27
C ALA A 133 -10.62 -8.81 2.66
N LEU A 134 -10.26 -7.52 2.69
CA LEU A 134 -10.35 -6.68 3.89
C LEU A 134 -11.70 -5.95 3.99
N GLY A 135 -12.24 -5.50 2.85
CA GLY A 135 -13.46 -4.71 2.78
C GLY A 135 -13.32 -3.36 3.48
N TYR A 136 -14.25 -3.06 4.40
CA TYR A 136 -14.14 -1.92 5.32
C TYR A 136 -14.18 -2.40 6.77
N THR A 137 -13.23 -1.92 7.58
CA THR A 137 -13.18 -2.14 9.03
C THR A 137 -13.42 -0.83 9.76
N GLN A 138 -14.18 -0.90 10.87
CA GLN A 138 -14.52 0.27 11.68
C GLN A 138 -13.28 1.07 12.09
N GLY A 139 -13.34 2.40 11.95
CA GLY A 139 -12.25 3.33 12.26
C GLY A 139 -11.36 3.70 11.07
N MET A 140 -11.40 2.97 9.94
CA MET A 140 -10.64 3.31 8.71
C MET A 140 -10.96 4.73 8.20
N CYS A 141 -12.20 5.20 8.39
CA CYS A 141 -12.62 6.56 8.10
C CYS A 141 -11.72 7.65 8.75
N PHE A 142 -11.18 7.45 9.95
CA PHE A 142 -10.35 8.48 10.60
C PHE A 142 -9.00 8.68 9.88
N LEU A 143 -8.40 7.62 9.34
CA LEU A 143 -7.16 7.73 8.56
C LEU A 143 -7.43 8.40 7.21
N ALA A 144 -8.49 8.00 6.50
CA ALA A 144 -8.89 8.62 5.24
C ALA A 144 -9.34 10.08 5.40
N GLY A 145 -10.05 10.40 6.48
CA GLY A 145 -10.46 11.76 6.82
C GLY A 145 -9.27 12.67 7.13
N ALA A 146 -8.24 12.15 7.83
CA ALA A 146 -7.01 12.89 8.08
C ALA A 146 -6.25 13.23 6.78
N LEU A 147 -6.25 12.32 5.79
CA LEU A 147 -5.69 12.61 4.46
C LEU A 147 -6.47 13.71 3.74
N LEU A 148 -7.81 13.68 3.75
CA LEU A 148 -8.64 14.74 3.18
C LEU A 148 -8.40 16.10 3.84
N LEU A 149 -8.16 16.15 5.16
CA LEU A 149 -7.88 17.39 5.88
C LEU A 149 -6.55 18.07 5.48
N THR A 150 -5.61 17.37 4.85
CA THR A 150 -4.40 18.00 4.27
C THR A 150 -4.68 18.86 3.03
N GLY A 151 -5.90 18.84 2.49
CA GLY A 151 -6.27 19.58 1.28
C GLY A 151 -5.89 18.88 -0.03
N MET A 152 -5.63 17.56 0.00
CA MET A 152 -5.50 16.74 -1.21
C MET A 152 -6.81 16.66 -1.99
N ALA A 153 -6.70 16.49 -3.32
CA ALA A 153 -7.81 16.00 -4.12
C ALA A 153 -8.21 14.59 -3.65
N GLU A 154 -9.52 14.28 -3.70
CA GLU A 154 -10.10 13.04 -3.18
C GLU A 154 -9.43 11.78 -3.75
N GLU A 155 -9.20 11.71 -5.06
CA GLU A 155 -8.49 10.58 -5.66
C GLU A 155 -7.02 10.48 -5.17
N THR A 156 -6.32 11.60 -4.99
CA THR A 156 -4.95 11.58 -4.46
C THR A 156 -4.94 11.05 -3.02
N ALA A 157 -5.88 11.49 -2.18
CA ALA A 157 -6.05 10.96 -0.84
C ALA A 157 -6.39 9.45 -0.84
N PHE A 158 -7.22 8.99 -1.79
CA PHE A 158 -7.51 7.56 -1.97
C PHE A 158 -6.25 6.75 -2.29
N TRP A 159 -5.41 7.19 -3.23
CA TRP A 159 -4.19 6.44 -3.57
C TRP A 159 -3.10 6.51 -2.49
N VAL A 160 -3.04 7.59 -1.70
CA VAL A 160 -2.22 7.61 -0.47
C VAL A 160 -2.74 6.59 0.53
N PHE A 161 -4.05 6.51 0.75
CA PHE A 161 -4.68 5.53 1.65
C PHE A 161 -4.41 4.09 1.20
N VAL A 162 -4.58 3.79 -0.10
CA VAL A 162 -4.23 2.48 -0.68
C VAL A 162 -2.77 2.14 -0.41
N SER A 163 -1.83 3.07 -0.64
CA SER A 163 -0.41 2.84 -0.37
C SER A 163 -0.13 2.57 1.12
N LEU A 164 -0.74 3.33 2.02
CA LEU A 164 -0.60 3.09 3.47
C LEU A 164 -1.09 1.69 3.86
N MET A 165 -2.20 1.22 3.28
CA MET A 165 -2.71 -0.12 3.54
C MET A 165 -1.83 -1.23 2.95
N THR A 166 -1.37 -1.09 1.70
CA THR A 166 -0.60 -2.13 1.00
C THR A 166 0.90 -2.04 1.26
N ARG A 167 1.55 -0.95 0.81
CA ARG A 167 3.00 -0.73 0.83
C ARG A 167 3.55 -0.53 2.25
N PHE A 168 2.81 0.16 3.12
CA PHE A 168 3.19 0.34 4.53
C PHE A 168 2.54 -0.71 5.46
N GLY A 169 1.77 -1.65 4.90
CA GLY A 169 1.20 -2.78 5.62
C GLY A 169 0.13 -2.46 6.66
N LEU A 170 -0.41 -1.23 6.69
CA LEU A 170 -1.40 -0.84 7.70
C LEU A 170 -2.70 -1.67 7.62
N ALA A 171 -2.98 -2.33 6.49
CA ALA A 171 -4.04 -3.34 6.38
C ALA A 171 -3.95 -4.41 7.49
N GLY A 172 -2.75 -4.74 7.99
CA GLY A 172 -2.56 -5.69 9.09
C GLY A 172 -3.15 -5.24 10.44
N LEU A 173 -3.43 -3.94 10.63
CA LEU A 173 -4.13 -3.41 11.81
C LEU A 173 -5.63 -3.72 11.76
N TYR A 174 -6.18 -3.88 10.56
CA TYR A 174 -7.63 -3.98 10.30
C TYR A 174 -8.07 -5.41 9.93
N ARG A 175 -7.15 -6.23 9.39
CA ARG A 175 -7.43 -7.63 9.02
C ARG A 175 -7.98 -8.46 10.21
N PRO A 176 -8.89 -9.42 9.96
CA PRO A 176 -9.42 -10.31 10.99
C PRO A 176 -8.34 -10.95 11.86
N GLY A 177 -8.62 -11.05 13.16
CA GLY A 177 -7.65 -11.50 14.16
C GLY A 177 -6.63 -10.43 14.60
N PHE A 178 -6.68 -9.21 14.04
CA PHE A 178 -5.96 -8.03 14.54
C PHE A 178 -4.43 -8.22 14.72
N GLY A 179 -3.82 -9.06 13.87
CA GLY A 179 -2.47 -9.60 14.10
C GLY A 179 -1.33 -8.57 14.18
N LEU A 180 -1.44 -7.43 13.49
CA LEU A 180 -0.48 -6.33 13.66
C LEU A 180 -0.85 -5.43 14.85
N LEU A 181 -2.14 -5.17 15.07
CA LEU A 181 -2.62 -4.35 16.19
C LEU A 181 -2.21 -4.97 17.54
N GLY A 182 -2.33 -6.29 17.70
CA GLY A 182 -1.86 -7.01 18.88
C GLY A 182 -0.33 -6.99 19.06
N LYS A 183 0.45 -6.87 17.98
CA LYS A 183 1.91 -6.64 18.05
C LYS A 183 2.22 -5.21 18.49
N VAL A 184 1.51 -4.22 17.95
CA VAL A 184 1.64 -2.80 18.33
C VAL A 184 1.26 -2.59 19.80
N HIS A 185 0.17 -3.20 20.27
CA HIS A 185 -0.26 -3.13 21.67
C HIS A 185 0.85 -3.62 22.61
N ARG A 186 1.37 -4.84 22.41
CA ARG A 186 2.47 -5.37 23.22
C ARG A 186 3.71 -4.47 23.18
N GLY A 187 4.08 -3.94 22.02
CA GLY A 187 5.19 -2.98 21.91
C GLY A 187 4.96 -1.70 22.71
N VAL A 188 3.72 -1.19 22.79
CA VAL A 188 3.36 -0.07 23.65
C VAL A 188 3.43 -0.47 25.13
N ASP A 189 2.91 -1.64 25.51
CA ASP A 189 2.98 -2.14 26.88
C ASP A 189 4.43 -2.32 27.36
N ASP A 190 5.30 -2.84 26.49
CA ASP A 190 6.73 -3.03 26.74
C ASP A 190 7.45 -1.67 26.91
N ILE A 191 7.11 -0.68 26.08
CA ILE A 191 7.61 0.70 26.22
C ILE A 191 7.13 1.34 27.52
N VAL A 192 5.86 1.17 27.90
CA VAL A 192 5.31 1.71 29.16
C VAL A 192 5.97 1.03 30.37
N ARG A 193 6.11 -0.30 30.37
CA ARG A 193 6.81 -1.04 31.43
C ARG A 193 8.29 -0.64 31.56
N THR A 194 8.99 -0.42 30.44
CA THR A 194 10.43 -0.08 30.44
C THR A 194 10.71 1.41 30.71
N ARG A 195 9.85 2.32 30.25
CA ARG A 195 10.12 3.78 30.27
C ARG A 195 9.25 4.56 31.27
N MET A 196 8.15 3.97 31.75
CA MET A 196 7.22 4.59 32.70
C MET A 196 6.78 3.58 33.79
N PRO A 197 7.71 2.94 34.54
CA PRO A 197 7.36 1.85 35.47
C PRO A 197 6.36 2.25 36.56
N ALA A 198 6.38 3.52 37.01
CA ALA A 198 5.43 4.05 38.00
C ALA A 198 4.01 4.32 37.45
N LEU A 199 3.85 4.34 36.12
CA LEU A 199 2.55 4.27 35.45
C LEU A 199 2.15 2.82 35.21
N ALA A 200 3.09 1.98 34.76
CA ALA A 200 2.86 0.57 34.50
C ALA A 200 2.32 -0.19 35.72
N SER A 201 2.82 0.11 36.93
CA SER A 201 2.33 -0.47 38.19
C SER A 201 0.93 0.00 38.62
N ARG A 202 0.28 0.86 37.84
CA ARG A 202 -1.07 1.41 38.09
C ARG A 202 -2.07 1.09 36.97
N LEU A 203 -1.62 0.49 35.87
CA LEU A 203 -2.50 0.01 34.80
C LEU A 203 -2.98 -1.40 35.15
N PRO A 204 -4.26 -1.76 34.88
CA PRO A 204 -4.67 -3.15 34.87
C PRO A 204 -3.94 -3.90 33.75
N GLY A 205 -3.62 -5.18 34.01
CA GLY A 205 -3.00 -6.10 33.04
C GLY A 205 -4.01 -6.90 32.23
#